data_AF-A0A955CAN3-F1
#
_entry.id   AF-A0A955CAN3-F1
#
_cell.length_a   1.000
_cell.length_b   1.000
_cell.length_c   1.000
_cell.angle_alpha   90.00
_cell.angle_beta   90.00
_cell.angle_gamma   90.00
#
_symmetry.space_group_name_H-M   'P 1'
#
loop_
_entity.id
_entity.type
_entity.pdbx_description
1 polymer ?
#
loop_
_entity_poly.entity_id
_entity_poly.type
_entity_poly.pdbx_seq_one_letter_code
_entity_poly.pdbx_strand_id
1 'polypeptide(L)'
;MSDLPQPTPPPDRSKSSTATAFWLRAMGTAVLIMILVLGAIEMMGRTQLASNPTLLQLASIREYLLYVVVAIVSGGLLVGLSALLNVLRDLHTSFSRIERYQYEQTEAYYASKDSAPHAVTGTHATTADTTDLASAHQEHVPWRELLTVLEDIRDTTLLTNEQRSEKRRRVAEEEFENATGRIRERTAQGEFATARELAEQIARKYPEDDRARSLVSQVELAREEHESEDVASCKQQISDLISISAWGRAREMAEQLRQRHPDSADARQLLLKIEKEHRQFQDEQRRRMYAEVQRFVTRRRWEEALAAAMTFQQRFPNCEEADALQMQLPTLEMNAEIEVRQRLEGQIMEYARQGRYIEAVDLAKKVIRDFPQSPQAQVLREQLGRLEELADNPDAPPARLQAE
;
A
#
# COMPACT_ATOMS: atom_id res chain seq x y z
N MET A 1 -32.61 18.31 32.54
CA MET A 1 -31.36 19.08 32.70
C MET A 1 -30.37 18.10 33.31
N SER A 2 -29.62 17.43 32.44
CA SER A 2 -28.66 16.40 32.83
C SER A 2 -27.30 16.91 32.40
N ASP A 3 -26.48 17.32 33.38
CA ASP A 3 -25.11 17.78 33.16
C ASP A 3 -24.25 16.62 32.66
N LEU A 4 -24.05 16.55 31.34
CA LEU A 4 -23.07 15.65 30.75
C LEU A 4 -21.66 16.28 30.92
N PRO A 5 -20.68 15.51 31.42
CA PRO A 5 -19.33 16.01 31.65
C PRO A 5 -18.67 16.40 30.32
N GLN A 6 -18.19 17.64 30.24
CA GLN A 6 -17.46 18.12 29.08
C GLN A 6 -16.17 17.31 28.87
N PRO A 7 -15.85 16.88 27.64
CA PRO A 7 -14.63 16.16 27.34
C PRO A 7 -13.42 17.09 27.56
N THR A 8 -12.51 16.66 28.42
CA THR A 8 -11.22 17.36 28.64
C THR A 8 -10.37 17.30 27.37
N PRO A 9 -9.80 18.43 26.90
CA PRO A 9 -8.98 18.46 25.71
C PRO A 9 -7.70 17.64 25.90
N PRO A 10 -7.25 16.88 24.87
CA PRO A 10 -6.03 16.09 24.97
C PRO A 10 -4.80 17.00 25.13
N PRO A 11 -3.78 16.56 25.90
CA PRO A 11 -2.58 17.35 26.13
C PRO A 11 -1.82 17.60 24.82
N ASP A 12 -1.44 18.85 24.59
CA ASP A 12 -0.74 19.34 23.40
C ASP A 12 0.71 18.78 23.33
N ARG A 13 0.86 17.61 22.69
CA ARG A 13 2.15 16.91 22.50
C ARG A 13 3.00 17.48 21.35
N SER A 14 2.58 18.56 20.70
CA SER A 14 3.22 19.05 19.47
C SER A 14 4.61 19.69 19.67
N LYS A 15 4.92 20.16 20.89
CA LYS A 15 6.12 20.97 21.17
C LYS A 15 7.42 20.18 21.42
N SER A 16 7.36 18.90 21.82
CA SER A 16 8.59 18.13 22.11
C SER A 16 9.28 17.56 20.85
N SER A 17 8.54 17.42 19.75
CA SER A 17 8.98 16.69 18.56
C SER A 17 9.81 17.53 17.57
N THR A 18 9.67 18.86 17.54
CA THR A 18 10.52 19.71 16.68
C THR A 18 11.95 19.79 17.20
N ALA A 19 12.13 19.66 18.51
CA ALA A 19 13.45 19.66 19.13
C ALA A 19 14.30 18.45 18.69
N THR A 20 13.72 17.25 18.57
CA THR A 20 14.47 16.04 18.24
C THR A 20 15.04 16.06 16.81
N ALA A 21 14.27 16.54 15.83
CA ALA A 21 14.73 16.65 14.45
C ALA A 21 15.85 17.69 14.29
N PHE A 22 15.78 18.80 15.02
CA PHE A 22 16.83 19.81 15.06
C PHE A 22 18.12 19.25 15.66
N TRP A 23 18.02 18.54 16.79
CA TRP A 23 19.18 17.91 17.45
C TRP A 23 19.85 16.85 16.58
N LEU A 24 19.11 16.04 15.82
CA LEU A 24 19.70 15.07 14.89
C LEU A 24 20.51 15.73 13.76
N ARG A 25 20.02 16.84 13.21
CA ARG A 25 20.75 17.59 12.17
C ARG A 25 22.02 18.21 12.74
N ALA A 26 21.92 18.83 13.92
CA ALA A 26 23.07 19.41 14.62
C ALA A 26 24.11 18.32 14.99
N MET A 27 23.67 17.14 15.40
CA MET A 27 24.58 16.03 15.70
C MET A 27 25.25 15.48 14.43
N GLY A 28 24.50 15.34 13.33
CA GLY A 28 25.05 14.91 12.04
C GLY A 28 26.12 15.86 11.49
N THR A 29 25.88 17.18 11.57
CA THR A 29 26.87 18.18 11.16
C THR A 29 28.08 18.19 12.10
N ALA A 30 27.88 18.04 13.41
CA ALA A 30 28.97 17.96 14.38
C ALA A 30 29.87 16.73 14.15
N VAL A 31 29.29 15.55 13.88
CA VAL A 31 30.05 14.33 13.56
C VAL A 31 30.87 14.50 12.29
N LEU A 32 30.31 15.11 11.24
CA LEU A 32 31.02 15.38 9.99
C LEU A 32 32.23 16.31 10.23
N ILE A 33 32.03 17.41 10.98
CA ILE A 33 33.12 18.33 11.32
C ILE A 33 34.20 17.61 12.16
N MET A 34 33.80 16.82 13.14
CA MET A 34 34.72 16.10 14.02
C MET A 34 35.61 15.11 13.24
N ILE A 35 35.05 14.34 12.30
CA ILE A 35 35.82 13.39 11.48
C ILE A 35 36.83 14.12 10.58
N LEU A 36 36.43 15.25 9.98
CA LEU A 36 37.34 16.06 9.16
C LEU A 36 38.48 16.66 9.98
N VAL A 37 38.20 17.14 11.19
CA VAL A 37 39.22 17.69 12.10
C VAL A 37 40.19 16.60 12.57
N LEU A 38 39.69 15.41 12.94
CA LEU A 38 40.56 14.29 13.32
C LEU A 38 41.50 13.87 12.17
N GLY A 39 40.97 13.76 10.95
CA GLY A 39 41.76 13.43 9.77
C GLY A 39 42.85 14.48 9.48
N ALA A 40 42.54 15.76 9.68
CA ALA A 40 43.52 16.85 9.52
C ALA A 40 44.63 16.81 10.58
N ILE A 41 44.29 16.54 11.85
CA ILE A 41 45.26 16.40 12.94
C ILE A 41 46.19 15.22 12.70
N GLU A 42 45.65 14.06 12.29
CA GLU A 42 46.45 12.87 11.99
C GLU A 42 47.41 13.11 10.80
N MET A 43 46.93 13.80 9.76
CA MET A 43 47.76 14.20 8.62
C MET A 43 48.92 15.11 9.07
N MET A 44 48.63 16.12 9.89
CA MET A 44 49.64 17.08 10.37
C MET A 44 50.68 16.40 11.26
N GLY A 45 50.26 15.49 12.15
CA GLY A 45 51.18 14.72 13.00
C GLY A 45 52.13 13.83 12.19
N ARG A 46 51.63 13.11 11.19
CA ARG A 46 52.48 12.25 10.33
C ARG A 46 53.47 13.05 9.48
N THR A 47 53.10 14.26 9.04
CA THR A 47 54.01 15.13 8.28
C THR A 47 55.18 15.70 9.12
N GLN A 48 55.02 15.83 10.44
CA GLN A 48 56.08 16.35 11.32
C GLN A 48 57.15 15.29 11.69
N LEU A 49 56.80 14.00 11.70
CA LEU A 49 57.72 12.92 12.06
C LEU A 49 58.49 12.32 10.86
N ALA A 50 58.15 12.70 9.63
CA ALA A 50 58.70 12.13 8.41
C ALA A 50 60.02 12.79 7.99
N SER A 51 61.11 12.02 7.94
CA SER A 51 62.42 12.49 7.41
C SER A 51 62.50 12.54 5.88
N ASN A 52 61.59 11.86 5.17
CA ASN A 52 61.52 11.85 3.70
C ASN A 52 60.11 12.30 3.21
N PRO A 53 59.97 13.51 2.63
CA PRO A 53 58.66 14.13 2.42
C PRO A 53 57.82 13.56 1.25
N THR A 54 58.44 12.96 0.24
CA THR A 54 57.76 12.68 -1.04
C THR A 54 56.88 11.43 -1.03
N LEU A 55 57.35 10.30 -0.47
CA LEU A 55 56.58 9.05 -0.43
C LEU A 55 55.48 9.08 0.64
N LEU A 56 55.69 9.80 1.74
CA LEU A 56 54.72 9.95 2.82
C LEU A 56 53.54 10.87 2.45
N GLN A 57 53.75 11.84 1.54
CA GLN A 57 52.68 12.70 1.05
C GLN A 57 51.59 11.93 0.27
N LEU A 58 51.97 10.97 -0.58
CA LEU A 58 50.98 10.19 -1.34
C LEU A 58 50.16 9.25 -0.44
N ALA A 59 50.79 8.66 0.57
CA ALA A 59 50.10 7.79 1.53
C ALA A 59 49.13 8.56 2.42
N SER A 60 49.54 9.74 2.94
CA SER A 60 48.69 10.56 3.80
C SER A 60 47.49 11.17 3.07
N ILE A 61 47.66 11.55 1.79
CA ILE A 61 46.55 12.02 0.94
C ILE A 61 45.48 10.93 0.77
N ARG A 62 45.90 9.67 0.55
CA ARG A 62 44.96 8.55 0.38
C ARG A 62 44.15 8.28 1.65
N GLU A 63 44.80 8.27 2.82
CA GLU A 63 44.11 8.07 4.10
C GLU A 63 43.15 9.22 4.42
N TYR A 64 43.57 10.48 4.17
CA TYR A 64 42.70 11.64 4.35
C TYR A 64 41.46 11.57 3.44
N LEU A 65 41.63 11.17 2.17
CA LEU A 65 40.49 10.96 1.26
C LEU A 65 39.51 9.90 1.78
N LEU A 66 40.01 8.84 2.42
CA LEU A 66 39.15 7.83 3.03
C LEU A 66 38.32 8.43 4.18
N TYR A 67 38.92 9.25 5.04
CA TYR A 67 38.19 9.96 6.10
C TYR A 67 37.13 10.92 5.54
N VAL A 68 37.42 11.64 4.45
CA VAL A 68 36.45 12.52 3.78
C VAL A 68 35.26 11.70 3.25
N VAL A 69 35.51 10.56 2.59
CA VAL A 69 34.44 9.69 2.09
C VAL A 69 33.59 9.16 3.25
N VAL A 70 34.21 8.70 4.33
CA VAL A 70 33.49 8.22 5.53
C VAL A 70 32.66 9.34 6.18
N ALA A 71 33.20 10.56 6.25
CA ALA A 71 32.49 11.73 6.78
C ALA A 71 31.25 12.09 5.94
N ILE A 72 31.38 12.08 4.60
CA ILE A 72 30.27 12.37 3.68
C ILE A 72 29.18 11.30 3.80
N VAL A 73 29.56 10.02 3.81
CA VAL A 73 28.59 8.90 3.90
C VAL A 73 27.86 8.92 5.23
N SER A 74 28.58 9.05 6.35
CA SER A 74 27.97 9.04 7.69
C SER A 74 27.12 10.28 7.96
N GLY A 75 27.62 11.48 7.61
CA GLY A 75 26.87 12.73 7.72
C GLY A 75 25.64 12.75 6.81
N GLY A 76 25.78 12.30 5.56
CA GLY A 76 24.69 12.17 4.61
C GLY A 76 23.59 11.22 5.08
N LEU A 77 23.95 10.08 5.67
CA LEU A 77 22.99 9.12 6.22
C LEU A 77 22.18 9.72 7.38
N LEU A 78 22.81 10.47 8.28
CA LEU A 78 22.11 11.13 9.40
C LEU A 78 21.17 12.25 8.93
N VAL A 79 21.59 13.06 7.96
CA VAL A 79 20.74 14.10 7.35
C VAL A 79 19.58 13.47 6.59
N GLY A 80 19.83 12.39 5.84
CA GLY A 80 18.80 11.63 5.13
C GLY A 80 17.77 11.02 6.09
N LEU A 81 18.23 10.40 7.19
CA LEU A 81 17.35 9.87 8.22
C LEU A 81 16.49 10.97 8.88
N SER A 82 17.06 12.14 9.12
CA SER A 82 16.30 13.31 9.62
C SER A 82 15.21 13.76 8.63
N ALA A 83 15.51 13.80 7.33
CA ALA A 83 14.53 14.14 6.31
C ALA A 83 13.39 13.10 6.25
N LEU A 84 13.74 11.82 6.32
CA LEU A 84 12.76 10.72 6.33
C LEU A 84 11.82 10.80 7.53
N LEU A 85 12.34 11.08 8.73
CA LEU A 85 11.53 11.23 9.94
C LEU A 85 10.54 12.40 9.84
N ASN A 86 10.93 13.50 9.16
CA ASN A 86 10.02 14.61 8.91
C ASN A 86 8.88 14.22 7.95
N VAL A 87 9.19 13.49 6.87
CA VAL A 87 8.16 13.00 5.93
C VAL A 87 7.19 12.06 6.64
N LEU A 88 7.70 11.12 7.44
CA LEU A 88 6.85 10.22 8.24
C LEU A 88 5.95 10.97 9.22
N ARG A 89 6.45 12.08 9.79
CA ARG A 89 5.66 12.95 10.68
C ARG A 89 4.56 13.69 9.91
N ASP A 90 4.86 14.24 8.73
CA ASP A 90 3.87 14.93 7.91
C ASP A 90 2.78 13.97 7.42
N LEU A 91 3.15 12.73 7.11
CA LEU A 91 2.19 11.67 6.82
C LEU A 91 1.29 11.38 8.04
N HIS A 92 1.86 11.25 9.24
CA HIS A 92 1.07 11.00 10.45
C HIS A 92 0.11 12.16 10.78
N THR A 93 0.55 13.42 10.63
CA THR A 93 -0.34 14.57 10.81
C THR A 93 -1.44 14.64 9.74
N SER A 94 -1.15 14.23 8.51
CA SER A 94 -2.14 14.12 7.45
C SER A 94 -3.18 13.03 7.73
N PHE A 95 -2.75 11.85 8.21
CA PHE A 95 -3.66 10.77 8.59
C PHE A 95 -4.61 11.19 9.73
N SER A 96 -4.09 11.86 10.77
CA SER A 96 -4.94 12.34 11.87
C SER A 96 -5.95 13.41 11.44
N ARG A 97 -5.63 14.24 10.42
CA ARG A 97 -6.61 15.16 9.82
C ARG A 97 -7.71 14.40 9.09
N ILE A 98 -7.36 13.40 8.30
CA ILE A 98 -8.32 12.57 7.57
C ILE A 98 -9.26 11.84 8.54
N GLU A 99 -8.73 11.27 9.63
CA GLU A 99 -9.53 10.63 10.67
C GLU A 99 -10.51 11.61 11.31
N ARG A 100 -10.07 12.85 11.60
CA ARG A 100 -10.94 13.90 12.14
C ARG A 100 -12.06 14.29 11.16
N TYR A 101 -11.75 14.41 9.87
CA TYR A 101 -12.77 14.67 8.84
C TYR A 101 -13.80 13.53 8.73
N GLN A 102 -13.38 12.27 8.92
CA GLN A 102 -14.32 11.14 8.96
C GLN A 102 -15.24 11.18 10.19
N TYR A 103 -14.72 11.55 11.36
CA TYR A 103 -15.55 11.75 12.55
C TYR A 103 -16.55 12.91 12.37
N GLU A 104 -16.12 14.04 11.82
CA GLU A 104 -17.00 15.20 11.60
C GLU A 104 -18.09 14.90 10.55
N GLN A 105 -17.79 14.16 9.48
CA GLN A 105 -18.81 13.73 8.51
C GLN A 105 -19.81 12.74 9.10
N THR A 106 -19.34 11.77 9.90
CA THR A 106 -20.25 10.80 10.53
C THR A 106 -21.15 11.48 11.55
N GLU A 107 -20.63 12.41 12.34
CA GLU A 107 -21.43 13.20 13.28
C GLU A 107 -22.46 14.08 12.57
N ALA A 108 -22.08 14.76 11.47
CA ALA A 108 -23.02 15.53 10.65
C ALA A 108 -24.12 14.66 10.01
N TYR A 109 -23.77 13.43 9.60
CA TYR A 109 -24.72 12.46 9.07
C TYR A 109 -25.74 12.01 10.13
N TYR A 110 -25.29 11.71 11.36
CA TYR A 110 -26.19 11.33 12.45
C TYR A 110 -27.05 12.52 12.93
N ALA A 111 -26.48 13.74 12.99
CA ALA A 111 -27.21 14.95 13.34
C ALA A 111 -28.33 15.31 12.34
N SER A 112 -28.11 15.07 11.03
CA SER A 112 -29.15 15.26 10.02
C SER A 112 -30.26 14.20 10.10
N LYS A 113 -29.90 12.97 10.48
CA LYS A 113 -30.83 11.85 10.63
C LYS A 113 -31.78 12.01 11.82
N ASP A 114 -31.28 12.55 12.94
CA ASP A 114 -32.10 12.83 14.12
C ASP A 114 -32.97 14.09 13.97
N SER A 115 -32.68 14.94 12.99
CA SER A 115 -33.45 16.16 12.68
C SER A 115 -34.59 15.94 11.67
N ALA A 116 -34.79 14.72 11.17
CA ALA A 116 -35.90 14.42 10.27
C ALA A 116 -37.21 14.22 11.08
N PRO A 117 -38.19 15.14 10.99
CA PRO A 117 -39.45 15.00 11.72
C PRO A 117 -40.23 13.78 11.21
N HIS A 118 -40.73 12.99 12.15
CA HIS A 118 -41.62 11.85 11.92
C HIS A 118 -42.78 12.22 10.99
N ALA A 119 -42.66 11.86 9.72
CA ALA A 119 -43.75 11.93 8.76
C ALA A 119 -44.78 10.86 9.13
N VAL A 120 -45.95 11.35 9.54
CA VAL A 120 -47.15 10.60 9.90
C VAL A 120 -47.50 9.60 8.80
N THR A 121 -47.61 8.34 9.21
CA THR A 121 -48.08 7.20 8.44
C THR A 121 -49.57 7.40 8.12
N GLY A 122 -49.85 7.80 6.88
CA GLY A 122 -51.19 7.89 6.31
C GLY A 122 -51.50 6.65 5.46
N THR A 123 -52.51 5.93 5.91
CA THR A 123 -53.05 4.65 5.45
C THR A 123 -53.43 4.63 3.98
N HIS A 124 -52.97 3.62 3.24
CA HIS A 124 -53.50 3.24 1.93
C HIS A 124 -54.85 2.55 2.08
N ALA A 125 -55.90 3.10 1.47
CA ALA A 125 -57.12 2.38 1.15
C ALA A 125 -57.52 2.67 -0.30
N THR A 126 -57.56 1.60 -1.07
CA THR A 126 -57.94 1.46 -2.47
C THR A 126 -59.42 1.77 -2.69
N THR A 127 -59.75 2.60 -3.67
CA THR A 127 -60.89 2.35 -4.59
C THR A 127 -60.70 3.12 -5.88
N ALA A 128 -60.89 2.40 -6.98
CA ALA A 128 -60.99 2.92 -8.32
C ALA A 128 -62.09 3.98 -8.43
N ASP A 129 -61.84 5.05 -9.19
CA ASP A 129 -62.88 5.58 -10.05
C ASP A 129 -62.29 6.23 -11.30
N THR A 130 -62.86 5.83 -12.43
CA THR A 130 -62.56 6.25 -13.79
C THR A 130 -63.55 7.34 -14.15
N THR A 131 -63.18 8.62 -14.04
CA THR A 131 -63.68 9.74 -14.87
C THR A 131 -63.16 11.07 -14.31
N ASP A 132 -62.27 11.76 -15.03
CA ASP A 132 -62.35 13.22 -15.23
C ASP A 132 -61.18 13.74 -16.08
N LEU A 133 -61.31 13.55 -17.39
CA LEU A 133 -60.65 14.35 -18.42
C LEU A 133 -61.34 15.72 -18.51
N ALA A 134 -61.27 16.56 -17.46
CA ALA A 134 -61.91 17.89 -17.52
C ALA A 134 -61.43 18.94 -16.50
N SER A 135 -60.35 18.72 -15.74
CA SER A 135 -59.84 19.75 -14.82
C SER A 135 -58.64 20.46 -15.42
N ALA A 136 -58.98 21.51 -16.16
CA ALA A 136 -58.09 22.53 -16.68
C ALA A 136 -57.01 22.94 -15.66
N HIS A 137 -55.76 22.93 -16.12
CA HIS A 137 -54.69 23.76 -15.58
C HIS A 137 -55.16 25.21 -15.61
N GLN A 138 -55.72 25.69 -14.50
CA GLN A 138 -55.59 27.10 -14.15
C GLN A 138 -54.16 27.28 -13.67
N GLU A 139 -53.24 27.40 -14.63
CA GLU A 139 -51.99 28.11 -14.42
C GLU A 139 -52.36 29.52 -13.97
N HIS A 140 -52.36 29.74 -12.66
CA HIS A 140 -52.33 31.08 -12.12
C HIS A 140 -51.02 31.70 -12.58
N VAL A 141 -51.03 32.33 -13.76
CA VAL A 141 -49.94 33.19 -14.21
C VAL A 141 -49.74 34.20 -13.08
N PRO A 142 -48.59 34.18 -12.39
CA PRO A 142 -48.38 35.02 -11.24
C PRO A 142 -48.45 36.47 -11.73
N TRP A 143 -49.54 37.16 -11.38
CA TRP A 143 -49.83 38.52 -11.85
C TRP A 143 -48.66 39.49 -11.61
N ARG A 144 -47.80 39.18 -10.63
CA ARG A 144 -46.54 39.89 -10.37
C ARG A 144 -45.53 39.80 -11.51
N GLU A 145 -45.33 38.62 -12.11
CA GLU A 145 -44.42 38.45 -13.25
C GLU A 145 -44.96 39.18 -14.48
N LEU A 146 -46.27 39.13 -14.71
CA LEU A 146 -46.93 39.88 -15.77
C LEU A 146 -46.79 41.39 -15.58
N LEU A 147 -46.98 41.90 -14.37
CA LEU A 147 -46.77 43.32 -14.06
C LEU A 147 -45.31 43.75 -14.27
N THR A 148 -44.33 42.93 -13.86
CA THR A 148 -42.92 43.24 -14.13
C THR A 148 -42.60 43.24 -15.62
N VAL A 149 -43.15 42.31 -16.41
CA VAL A 149 -42.95 42.28 -17.86
C VAL A 149 -43.61 43.48 -18.54
N LEU A 150 -44.82 43.86 -18.12
CA LEU A 150 -45.51 45.04 -18.66
C LEU A 150 -44.79 46.34 -18.31
N GLU A 151 -44.25 46.44 -17.10
CA GLU A 151 -43.43 47.58 -16.69
C GLU A 151 -42.12 47.64 -17.49
N ASP A 152 -41.46 46.50 -17.73
CA ASP A 152 -40.26 46.44 -18.56
C ASP A 152 -40.55 46.79 -20.03
N ILE A 153 -41.69 46.38 -20.59
CA ILE A 153 -42.12 46.75 -21.95
C ILE A 153 -42.34 48.27 -22.01
N ARG A 154 -43.09 48.84 -21.06
CA ARG A 154 -43.35 50.29 -20.99
C ARG A 154 -42.02 51.05 -20.96
N ASP A 155 -41.14 50.69 -20.04
CA ASP A 155 -39.87 51.38 -19.86
C ASP A 155 -38.98 51.22 -21.09
N THR A 156 -39.01 50.07 -21.77
CA THR A 156 -38.26 49.84 -23.01
C THR A 156 -38.80 50.66 -24.19
N THR A 157 -40.12 50.92 -24.26
CA THR A 157 -40.71 51.76 -25.32
C THR A 157 -40.40 53.26 -25.17
N LEU A 158 -40.07 53.71 -23.96
CA LEU A 158 -39.73 55.11 -23.67
C LEU A 158 -38.24 55.42 -23.94
N LEU A 159 -37.40 54.40 -24.13
CA LEU A 159 -35.96 54.56 -24.36
C LEU A 159 -35.63 54.85 -25.84
N THR A 160 -34.65 55.73 -26.06
CA THR A 160 -34.08 55.97 -27.39
C THR A 160 -33.44 54.71 -27.96
N ASN A 161 -33.23 54.64 -29.28
CA ASN A 161 -32.60 53.46 -29.90
C ASN A 161 -31.21 53.15 -29.31
N GLU A 162 -30.44 54.21 -28.97
CA GLU A 162 -29.12 54.10 -28.36
C GLU A 162 -29.19 53.58 -26.91
N GLN A 163 -30.16 54.08 -26.12
CA GLN A 163 -30.40 53.56 -24.78
C GLN A 163 -30.91 52.11 -24.79
N ARG A 164 -31.69 51.70 -25.81
CA ARG A 164 -32.12 50.32 -25.97
C ARG A 164 -30.97 49.38 -26.34
N SER A 165 -30.05 49.80 -27.21
CA SER A 165 -28.84 49.02 -27.48
C SER A 165 -27.98 48.88 -26.23
N GLU A 166 -27.83 49.95 -25.44
CA GLU A 166 -27.06 49.92 -24.20
C GLU A 166 -27.71 49.02 -23.14
N LYS A 167 -29.04 49.11 -22.94
CA LYS A 167 -29.78 48.20 -22.06
C LYS A 167 -29.61 46.74 -22.49
N ARG A 168 -29.72 46.43 -23.79
CA ARG A 168 -29.49 45.07 -24.32
C ARG A 168 -28.07 44.58 -24.07
N ARG A 169 -27.07 45.44 -24.27
CA ARG A 169 -25.67 45.12 -23.99
C ARG A 169 -25.47 44.78 -22.52
N ARG A 170 -26.02 45.60 -21.61
CA ARG A 170 -25.92 45.37 -20.16
C ARG A 170 -26.61 44.08 -19.73
N VAL A 171 -27.83 43.81 -20.22
CA VAL A 171 -28.54 42.55 -19.90
C VAL A 171 -27.78 41.35 -20.44
N ALA A 172 -27.25 41.42 -21.67
CA ALA A 172 -26.43 40.35 -22.23
C ALA A 172 -25.13 40.13 -21.41
N GLU A 173 -24.50 41.20 -20.93
CA GLU A 173 -23.33 41.12 -20.05
C GLU A 173 -23.67 40.47 -18.70
N GLU A 174 -24.76 40.89 -18.05
CA GLU A 174 -25.25 40.30 -16.79
C GLU A 174 -25.62 38.82 -16.94
N GLU A 175 -26.32 38.44 -18.03
CA GLU A 175 -26.63 37.04 -18.33
C GLU A 175 -25.35 36.22 -18.57
N PHE A 176 -24.38 36.80 -19.28
CA PHE A 176 -23.10 36.16 -19.55
C PHE A 176 -22.28 35.95 -18.27
N GLU A 177 -22.21 36.95 -17.38
CA GLU A 177 -21.54 36.84 -16.08
C GLU A 177 -22.21 35.79 -15.20
N ASN A 178 -23.54 35.80 -15.10
CA ASN A 178 -24.30 34.81 -14.34
C ASN A 178 -24.07 33.39 -14.87
N ALA A 179 -24.09 33.22 -16.18
CA ALA A 179 -23.87 31.92 -16.80
C ALA A 179 -22.40 31.45 -16.64
N THR A 180 -21.44 32.35 -16.71
CA THR A 180 -20.02 32.07 -16.41
C THR A 180 -19.82 31.64 -14.97
N GLY A 181 -20.49 32.32 -14.02
CA GLY A 181 -20.48 31.95 -12.60
C GLY A 181 -21.00 30.52 -12.38
N ARG A 182 -22.13 30.18 -13.00
CA ARG A 182 -22.72 28.84 -12.94
C ARG A 182 -21.82 27.77 -13.57
N ILE A 183 -21.17 28.05 -14.69
CA ILE A 183 -20.20 27.13 -15.31
C ILE A 183 -19.05 26.87 -14.35
N ARG A 184 -18.45 27.92 -13.77
CA ARG A 184 -17.34 27.77 -12.81
C ARG A 184 -17.73 26.95 -11.59
N GLU A 185 -18.93 27.18 -11.06
CA GLU A 185 -19.47 26.41 -9.94
C GLU A 185 -19.60 24.92 -10.31
N ARG A 186 -20.16 24.61 -11.48
CA ARG A 186 -20.33 23.22 -11.96
C ARG A 186 -19.00 22.53 -12.24
N THR A 187 -18.04 23.25 -12.82
CA THR A 187 -16.67 22.77 -13.01
C THR A 187 -16.00 22.49 -11.67
N ALA A 188 -16.18 23.35 -10.66
CA ALA A 188 -15.64 23.13 -9.32
C ALA A 188 -16.29 21.94 -8.59
N GLN A 189 -17.54 21.60 -8.92
CA GLN A 189 -18.23 20.40 -8.42
C GLN A 189 -17.84 19.11 -9.15
N GLY A 190 -17.03 19.19 -10.22
CA GLY A 190 -16.65 18.04 -11.06
C GLY A 190 -17.74 17.62 -12.06
N GLU A 191 -18.81 18.41 -12.22
CA GLU A 191 -19.90 18.15 -13.16
C GLU A 191 -19.55 18.67 -14.57
N PHE A 192 -18.49 18.14 -15.18
CA PHE A 192 -17.95 18.67 -16.44
C PHE A 192 -18.93 18.56 -17.62
N ALA A 193 -19.78 17.53 -17.64
CA ALA A 193 -20.78 17.36 -18.70
C ALA A 193 -21.83 18.49 -18.70
N THR A 194 -22.36 18.85 -17.52
CA THR A 194 -23.35 19.93 -17.40
C THR A 194 -22.71 21.30 -17.60
N ALA A 195 -21.48 21.49 -17.11
CA ALA A 195 -20.70 22.70 -17.36
C ALA A 195 -20.44 22.92 -18.86
N ARG A 196 -20.12 21.84 -19.59
CA ARG A 196 -19.90 21.87 -21.04
C ARG A 196 -21.19 22.20 -21.80
N GLU A 197 -22.30 21.57 -21.47
CA GLU A 197 -23.60 21.86 -22.10
C GLU A 197 -24.00 23.34 -21.94
N LEU A 198 -23.80 23.89 -20.74
CA LEU A 198 -24.03 25.32 -20.47
C LEU A 198 -23.09 26.21 -21.28
N ALA A 199 -21.80 25.87 -21.36
CA ALA A 199 -20.82 26.62 -22.14
C ALA A 199 -21.15 26.60 -23.65
N GLU A 200 -21.55 25.44 -24.18
CA GLU A 200 -22.01 25.30 -25.57
C GLU A 200 -23.30 26.10 -25.83
N GLN A 201 -24.23 26.13 -24.87
CA GLN A 201 -25.46 26.90 -24.99
C GLN A 201 -25.16 28.41 -25.10
N ILE A 202 -24.24 28.94 -24.29
CA ILE A 202 -23.81 30.34 -24.36
C ILE A 202 -23.09 30.60 -25.69
N ALA A 203 -22.20 29.71 -26.11
CA ALA A 203 -21.48 29.83 -27.38
C ALA A 203 -22.42 29.86 -28.60
N ARG A 204 -23.55 29.12 -28.55
CA ARG A 204 -24.60 29.19 -29.59
C ARG A 204 -25.42 30.47 -29.53
N LYS A 205 -25.69 31.00 -28.33
CA LYS A 205 -26.42 32.27 -28.15
C LYS A 205 -25.61 33.49 -28.59
N TYR A 206 -24.29 33.46 -28.41
CA TYR A 206 -23.38 34.56 -28.73
C TYR A 206 -22.23 34.09 -29.63
N PRO A 207 -22.49 33.79 -30.92
CA PRO A 207 -21.49 33.21 -31.81
C PRO A 207 -20.34 34.17 -32.17
N GLU A 208 -20.54 35.48 -32.05
CA GLU A 208 -19.53 36.51 -32.32
C GLU A 208 -18.66 36.87 -31.11
N ASP A 209 -18.98 36.38 -29.91
CA ASP A 209 -18.20 36.67 -28.71
C ASP A 209 -17.13 35.58 -28.49
N ASP A 210 -15.86 35.94 -28.64
CA ASP A 210 -14.72 35.04 -28.40
C ASP A 210 -14.68 34.54 -26.94
N ARG A 211 -15.21 35.33 -25.99
CA ARG A 211 -15.29 34.91 -24.57
C ARG A 211 -16.16 33.67 -24.44
N ALA A 212 -17.28 33.58 -25.16
CA ALA A 212 -18.17 32.43 -25.11
C ALA A 212 -17.52 31.16 -25.65
N ARG A 213 -16.71 31.27 -26.70
CA ARG A 213 -15.92 30.14 -27.23
C ARG A 213 -14.83 29.71 -26.24
N SER A 214 -14.18 30.68 -25.60
CA SER A 214 -13.13 30.41 -24.61
C SER A 214 -13.66 29.63 -23.39
N LEU A 215 -14.93 29.78 -23.02
CA LEU A 215 -15.54 29.04 -21.90
C LEU A 215 -15.57 27.53 -22.15
N VAL A 216 -15.89 27.10 -23.38
CA VAL A 216 -15.89 25.67 -23.72
C VAL A 216 -14.48 25.10 -23.59
N SER A 217 -13.47 25.79 -24.13
CA SER A 217 -12.07 25.39 -23.99
C SER A 217 -11.59 25.37 -22.53
N GLN A 218 -12.04 26.31 -21.70
CA GLN A 218 -11.72 26.34 -20.27
C GLN A 218 -12.31 25.14 -19.52
N VAL A 219 -13.54 24.75 -19.84
CA VAL A 219 -14.18 23.56 -19.23
C VAL A 219 -13.45 22.28 -19.64
N GLU A 220 -13.06 22.16 -20.90
CA GLU A 220 -12.29 21.00 -21.37
C GLU A 220 -10.90 20.93 -20.72
N LEU A 221 -10.19 22.06 -20.63
CA LEU A 221 -8.90 22.12 -19.94
C LEU A 221 -9.03 21.71 -18.47
N ALA A 222 -10.04 22.23 -17.77
CA ALA A 222 -10.30 21.87 -16.38
C ALA A 222 -10.67 20.38 -16.22
N ARG A 223 -11.37 19.80 -17.20
CA ARG A 223 -11.69 18.36 -17.22
C ARG A 223 -10.41 17.53 -17.38
N GLU A 224 -9.55 17.89 -18.34
CA GLU A 224 -8.27 17.21 -18.58
C GLU A 224 -7.33 17.29 -17.36
N GLU A 225 -7.26 18.47 -16.72
CA GLU A 225 -6.50 18.66 -15.48
C GLU A 225 -7.02 17.73 -14.38
N HIS A 226 -8.32 17.71 -14.12
CA HIS A 226 -8.93 16.86 -13.12
C HIS A 226 -8.76 15.35 -13.43
N GLU A 227 -8.92 14.95 -14.69
CA GLU A 227 -8.64 13.57 -15.13
C GLU A 227 -7.17 13.20 -14.87
N SER A 228 -6.23 14.08 -15.19
CA SER A 228 -4.80 13.85 -14.99
C SER A 228 -4.43 13.73 -13.50
N GLU A 229 -5.04 14.55 -12.65
CA GLU A 229 -4.85 14.52 -11.20
C GLU A 229 -5.43 13.24 -10.57
N ASP A 230 -6.63 12.82 -10.99
CA ASP A 230 -7.25 11.57 -10.54
C ASP A 230 -6.41 10.35 -10.96
N VAL A 231 -5.93 10.33 -12.20
CA VAL A 231 -5.01 9.29 -12.69
C VAL A 231 -3.70 9.29 -11.91
N ALA A 232 -3.10 10.46 -11.65
CA ALA A 232 -1.86 10.57 -10.88
C ALA A 232 -2.03 10.09 -9.43
N SER A 233 -3.11 10.49 -8.77
CA SER A 233 -3.46 10.07 -7.41
C SER A 233 -3.69 8.56 -7.34
N CYS A 234 -4.49 8.00 -8.25
CA CYS A 234 -4.73 6.56 -8.34
C CYS A 234 -3.43 5.78 -8.61
N LYS A 235 -2.56 6.30 -9.48
CA LYS A 235 -1.26 5.68 -9.78
C LYS A 235 -0.36 5.62 -8.54
N GLN A 236 -0.34 6.67 -7.73
CA GLN A 236 0.41 6.68 -6.48
C GLN A 236 -0.15 5.63 -5.50
N GLN A 237 -1.46 5.61 -5.29
CA GLN A 237 -2.11 4.63 -4.41
C GLN A 237 -1.89 3.18 -4.88
N ILE A 238 -1.93 2.94 -6.19
CA ILE A 238 -1.63 1.64 -6.80
C ILE A 238 -0.17 1.26 -6.55
N SER A 239 0.77 2.19 -6.72
CA SER A 239 2.19 1.95 -6.40
C SER A 239 2.38 1.55 -4.94
N ASP A 240 1.69 2.22 -4.02
CA ASP A 240 1.73 1.90 -2.60
C ASP A 240 1.14 0.50 -2.32
N LEU A 241 0.02 0.15 -2.94
CA LEU A 241 -0.57 -1.19 -2.86
C LEU A 241 0.34 -2.29 -3.43
N ILE A 242 1.05 -2.01 -4.53
CA ILE A 242 2.03 -2.92 -5.12
C ILE A 242 3.20 -3.14 -4.16
N SER A 243 3.68 -2.09 -3.48
CA SER A 243 4.80 -2.18 -2.54
C SER A 243 4.54 -3.14 -1.37
N ILE A 244 3.28 -3.21 -0.90
CA ILE A 244 2.82 -4.15 0.14
C ILE A 244 2.33 -5.48 -0.43
N SER A 245 2.54 -5.75 -1.73
CA SER A 245 2.09 -6.94 -2.45
C SER A 245 0.57 -7.16 -2.46
N ALA A 246 -0.23 -6.10 -2.27
CA ALA A 246 -1.69 -6.13 -2.33
C ALA A 246 -2.23 -6.06 -3.77
N TRP A 247 -1.75 -6.97 -4.63
CA TRP A 247 -2.01 -6.98 -6.08
C TRP A 247 -3.49 -7.02 -6.46
N GLY A 248 -4.33 -7.71 -5.68
CA GLY A 248 -5.77 -7.78 -5.92
C GLY A 248 -6.45 -6.41 -5.82
N ARG A 249 -6.15 -5.66 -4.75
CA ARG A 249 -6.69 -4.30 -4.55
C ARG A 249 -6.13 -3.32 -5.57
N ALA A 250 -4.84 -3.44 -5.91
CA ALA A 250 -4.23 -2.61 -6.95
C ALA A 250 -4.94 -2.79 -8.31
N ARG A 251 -5.29 -4.04 -8.66
CA ARG A 251 -6.06 -4.33 -9.88
C ARG A 251 -7.47 -3.75 -9.81
N GLU A 252 -8.17 -3.93 -8.69
CA GLU A 252 -9.52 -3.40 -8.50
C GLU A 252 -9.56 -1.87 -8.64
N MET A 253 -8.62 -1.16 -8.02
CA MET A 253 -8.52 0.30 -8.12
C MET A 253 -8.24 0.77 -9.55
N ALA A 254 -7.35 0.06 -10.27
CA ALA A 254 -7.07 0.36 -11.67
C ALA A 254 -8.28 0.07 -12.59
N GLU A 255 -9.08 -0.94 -12.25
CA GLU A 255 -10.32 -1.26 -12.96
C GLU A 255 -11.40 -0.20 -12.72
N GLN A 256 -11.54 0.28 -11.48
CA GLN A 256 -12.42 1.41 -11.15
C GLN A 256 -12.00 2.70 -11.87
N LEU A 257 -10.69 2.94 -12.00
CA LEU A 257 -10.17 4.08 -12.78
C LEU A 257 -10.54 3.95 -14.27
N ARG A 258 -10.43 2.74 -14.84
CA ARG A 258 -10.84 2.46 -16.22
C ARG A 258 -12.34 2.65 -16.44
N GLN A 259 -13.16 2.26 -15.46
CA GLN A 259 -14.62 2.44 -15.55
C GLN A 259 -15.02 3.92 -15.47
N ARG A 260 -14.33 4.70 -14.64
CA ARG A 260 -14.54 6.16 -14.55
C ARG A 260 -14.09 6.89 -15.82
N HIS A 261 -12.95 6.47 -16.41
CA HIS A 261 -12.36 7.09 -17.58
C HIS A 261 -12.07 6.07 -18.70
N PRO A 262 -13.10 5.61 -19.46
CA PRO A 262 -12.94 4.57 -20.48
C PRO A 262 -11.97 4.94 -21.62
N ASP A 263 -11.89 6.23 -21.94
CA ASP A 263 -11.08 6.74 -23.05
C ASP A 263 -9.60 6.95 -22.66
N SER A 264 -9.29 6.97 -21.37
CA SER A 264 -7.93 7.18 -20.87
C SER A 264 -7.00 6.04 -21.30
N ALA A 265 -6.00 6.38 -22.11
CA ALA A 265 -4.93 5.45 -22.47
C ALA A 265 -4.11 5.02 -21.25
N ASP A 266 -3.90 5.94 -20.31
CA ASP A 266 -3.09 5.73 -19.11
C ASP A 266 -3.72 4.71 -18.17
N ALA A 267 -5.04 4.77 -17.96
CA ALA A 267 -5.76 3.79 -17.15
C ALA A 267 -5.62 2.36 -17.71
N ARG A 268 -5.69 2.21 -19.04
CA ARG A 268 -5.49 0.91 -19.72
C ARG A 268 -4.04 0.42 -19.61
N GLN A 269 -3.07 1.30 -19.79
CA GLN A 269 -1.65 0.98 -19.65
C GLN A 269 -1.31 0.56 -18.22
N LEU A 270 -1.93 1.20 -17.22
CA LEU A 270 -1.70 0.90 -15.81
C LEU A 270 -2.14 -0.52 -15.45
N LEU A 271 -3.30 -0.97 -15.92
CA LEU A 271 -3.75 -2.36 -15.74
C LEU A 271 -2.78 -3.36 -16.35
N LEU A 272 -2.35 -3.14 -17.60
CA LEU A 272 -1.37 -4.02 -18.27
C LEU A 272 -0.04 -4.06 -17.52
N LYS A 273 0.40 -2.91 -16.99
CA LYS A 273 1.62 -2.80 -16.18
C LYS A 273 1.48 -3.61 -14.89
N ILE A 274 0.38 -3.46 -14.16
CA ILE A 274 0.11 -4.22 -12.92
C ILE A 274 0.12 -5.72 -13.21
N GLU A 275 -0.53 -6.18 -14.27
CA GLU A 275 -0.56 -7.60 -14.62
C GLU A 275 0.83 -8.14 -14.96
N LYS A 276 1.62 -7.37 -15.72
CA LYS A 276 3.00 -7.73 -16.05
C LYS A 276 3.88 -7.81 -14.81
N GLU A 277 3.82 -6.80 -13.94
CA GLU A 277 4.59 -6.77 -12.69
C GLU A 277 4.16 -7.89 -11.73
N HIS A 278 2.85 -8.16 -11.64
CA HIS A 278 2.33 -9.27 -10.84
C HIS A 278 2.84 -10.63 -11.34
N ARG A 279 2.85 -10.85 -12.67
CA ARG A 279 3.43 -12.08 -13.25
C ARG A 279 4.92 -12.20 -12.95
N GLN A 280 5.69 -11.12 -13.11
CA GLN A 280 7.12 -11.09 -12.78
C GLN A 280 7.36 -11.41 -11.30
N PHE A 281 6.56 -10.82 -10.40
CA PHE A 281 6.63 -11.11 -8.98
C PHE A 281 6.33 -12.59 -8.69
N GLN A 282 5.31 -13.18 -9.29
CA GLN A 282 5.00 -14.60 -9.14
C GLN A 282 6.13 -15.49 -9.67
N ASP A 283 6.71 -15.16 -10.82
CA ASP A 283 7.85 -15.88 -11.39
C ASP A 283 9.08 -15.80 -10.47
N GLU A 284 9.37 -14.64 -9.89
CA GLU A 284 10.45 -14.49 -8.93
C GLU A 284 10.21 -15.29 -7.65
N GLN A 285 8.99 -15.25 -7.09
CA GLN A 285 8.63 -16.04 -5.92
C GLN A 285 8.78 -17.53 -6.20
N ARG A 286 8.31 -17.99 -7.38
CA ARG A 286 8.50 -19.38 -7.83
C ARG A 286 9.99 -19.73 -7.88
N ARG A 287 10.81 -18.94 -8.58
CA ARG A 287 12.26 -19.19 -8.69
C ARG A 287 12.96 -19.24 -7.32
N ARG A 288 12.60 -18.33 -6.40
CA ARG A 288 13.17 -18.29 -5.05
C ARG A 288 12.81 -19.54 -4.25
N MET A 289 11.55 -19.94 -4.25
CA MET A 289 11.11 -21.15 -3.54
C MET A 289 11.72 -22.42 -4.15
N TYR A 290 11.81 -22.53 -5.47
CA TYR A 290 12.46 -23.67 -6.11
C TYR A 290 13.96 -23.74 -5.75
N ALA A 291 14.66 -22.60 -5.77
CA ALA A 291 16.06 -22.53 -5.36
C ALA A 291 16.25 -22.90 -3.89
N GLU A 292 15.28 -22.60 -3.02
CA GLU A 292 15.28 -23.02 -1.62
C GLU A 292 15.18 -24.55 -1.47
N VAL A 293 14.28 -25.19 -2.22
CA VAL A 293 14.21 -26.67 -2.28
C VAL A 293 15.56 -27.26 -2.70
N GLN A 294 16.15 -26.76 -3.79
CA GLN A 294 17.46 -27.21 -4.28
C GLN A 294 18.58 -26.98 -3.26
N ARG A 295 18.51 -25.89 -2.49
CA ARG A 295 19.47 -25.60 -1.41
C ARG A 295 19.36 -26.62 -0.28
N PHE A 296 18.16 -27.05 0.11
CA PHE A 296 17.97 -28.09 1.12
C PHE A 296 18.49 -29.45 0.63
N VAL A 297 18.19 -29.80 -0.62
CA VAL A 297 18.72 -31.02 -1.28
C VAL A 297 20.24 -31.03 -1.29
N THR A 298 20.87 -29.94 -1.72
CA THR A 298 22.34 -29.82 -1.79
C THR A 298 22.99 -29.98 -0.40
N ARG A 299 22.32 -29.48 0.65
CA ARG A 299 22.77 -29.59 2.04
C ARG A 299 22.40 -30.91 2.71
N ARG A 300 21.75 -31.83 1.99
CA ARG A 300 21.26 -33.11 2.50
C ARG A 300 20.31 -32.97 3.70
N ARG A 301 19.53 -31.89 3.74
CA ARG A 301 18.44 -31.69 4.72
C ARG A 301 17.14 -32.16 4.07
N TRP A 302 16.89 -33.47 4.11
CA TRP A 302 15.89 -34.13 3.28
C TRP A 302 14.47 -33.89 3.77
N GLU A 303 14.24 -33.87 5.09
CA GLU A 303 12.92 -33.54 5.67
C GLU A 303 12.45 -32.12 5.26
N GLU A 304 13.36 -31.15 5.34
CA GLU A 304 13.06 -29.76 4.96
C GLU A 304 12.91 -29.60 3.46
N ALA A 305 13.71 -30.32 2.67
CA ALA A 305 13.56 -30.37 1.22
C ALA A 305 12.18 -30.91 0.82
N LEU A 306 11.72 -31.98 1.47
CA LEU A 306 10.41 -32.57 1.23
C LEU A 306 9.28 -31.60 1.58
N ALA A 307 9.32 -31.02 2.78
CA ALA A 307 8.31 -30.05 3.22
C ALA A 307 8.23 -28.82 2.31
N ALA A 308 9.40 -28.29 1.90
CA ALA A 308 9.48 -27.18 0.96
C ALA A 308 8.96 -27.56 -0.43
N ALA A 309 9.27 -28.76 -0.92
CA ALA A 309 8.78 -29.26 -2.21
C ALA A 309 7.25 -29.44 -2.22
N MET A 310 6.67 -30.00 -1.15
CA MET A 310 5.22 -30.11 -1.02
C MET A 310 4.54 -28.73 -0.97
N THR A 311 5.12 -27.79 -0.21
CA THR A 311 4.61 -26.42 -0.13
C THR A 311 4.71 -25.72 -1.49
N PHE A 312 5.79 -25.97 -2.24
CA PHE A 312 5.96 -25.46 -3.60
C PHE A 312 4.87 -25.99 -4.53
N GLN A 313 4.62 -27.30 -4.54
CA GLN A 313 3.60 -27.92 -5.39
C GLN A 313 2.18 -27.42 -5.06
N GLN A 314 1.86 -27.26 -3.77
CA GLN A 314 0.57 -26.70 -3.35
C GLN A 314 0.38 -25.26 -3.82
N ARG A 315 1.43 -24.45 -3.81
CA ARG A 315 1.37 -23.03 -4.17
C ARG A 315 1.43 -22.81 -5.68
N PHE A 316 2.13 -23.65 -6.42
CA PHE A 316 2.35 -23.55 -7.86
C PHE A 316 2.10 -24.90 -8.56
N PRO A 317 0.85 -25.38 -8.64
CA PRO A 317 0.55 -26.73 -9.12
C PRO A 317 0.74 -26.93 -10.63
N ASN A 318 0.76 -25.86 -11.43
CA ASN A 318 0.73 -25.92 -12.89
C ASN A 318 2.00 -25.32 -13.52
N CYS A 319 3.18 -25.70 -13.04
CA CYS A 319 4.45 -25.25 -13.61
C CYS A 319 5.41 -26.41 -13.85
N GLU A 320 6.29 -26.26 -14.84
CA GLU A 320 7.28 -27.29 -15.22
C GLU A 320 8.16 -27.69 -14.02
N GLU A 321 8.52 -26.73 -13.18
CA GLU A 321 9.30 -27.00 -11.98
C GLU A 321 8.52 -27.83 -10.94
N ALA A 322 7.18 -27.70 -10.89
CA ALA A 322 6.34 -28.51 -10.00
C ALA A 322 6.19 -29.93 -10.53
N ASP A 323 6.05 -30.11 -11.84
CA ASP A 323 6.05 -31.43 -12.48
C ASP A 323 7.39 -32.15 -12.24
N ALA A 324 8.51 -31.43 -12.38
CA ALA A 324 9.83 -31.96 -12.09
C ALA A 324 9.98 -32.35 -10.60
N LEU A 325 9.50 -31.52 -9.67
CA LEU A 325 9.50 -31.84 -8.25
C LEU A 325 8.59 -33.03 -7.95
N GLN A 326 7.43 -33.13 -8.59
CA GLN A 326 6.51 -34.25 -8.42
C GLN A 326 7.16 -35.58 -8.79
N MET A 327 7.99 -35.62 -9.84
CA MET A 327 8.78 -36.82 -10.18
C MET A 327 9.87 -37.12 -9.14
N GLN A 328 10.39 -36.10 -8.46
CA GLN A 328 11.43 -36.24 -7.43
C GLN A 328 10.87 -36.55 -6.04
N LEU A 329 9.59 -36.26 -5.77
CA LEU A 329 8.98 -36.43 -4.45
C LEU A 329 9.18 -37.81 -3.84
N PRO A 330 8.95 -38.94 -4.54
CA PRO A 330 9.18 -40.26 -3.95
C PRO A 330 10.64 -40.49 -3.49
N THR A 331 11.59 -39.91 -4.23
CA THR A 331 13.02 -39.96 -3.86
C THR A 331 13.31 -39.10 -2.64
N LEU A 332 12.72 -37.90 -2.57
CA LEU A 332 12.86 -37.01 -1.42
C LEU A 332 12.22 -37.61 -0.16
N GLU A 333 11.06 -38.25 -0.28
CA GLU A 333 10.38 -38.98 0.79
C GLU A 333 11.26 -40.10 1.33
N MET A 334 11.78 -40.96 0.45
CA MET A 334 12.68 -42.05 0.84
C MET A 334 13.94 -41.52 1.55
N ASN A 335 14.55 -40.45 1.03
CA ASN A 335 15.73 -39.85 1.65
C ASN A 335 15.44 -39.19 2.99
N ALA A 336 14.27 -38.54 3.13
CA ALA A 336 13.81 -37.98 4.40
C ALA A 336 13.57 -39.09 5.43
N GLU A 337 12.95 -40.19 5.02
CA GLU A 337 12.80 -41.37 5.88
C GLU A 337 14.15 -41.92 6.35
N ILE A 338 15.12 -42.06 5.44
CA ILE A 338 16.47 -42.50 5.78
C ILE A 338 17.11 -41.56 6.80
N GLU A 339 16.99 -40.24 6.62
CA GLU A 339 17.53 -39.24 7.56
C GLU A 339 16.92 -39.38 8.96
N VAL A 340 15.58 -39.52 9.04
CA VAL A 340 14.87 -39.73 10.30
C VAL A 340 15.37 -40.99 10.99
N ARG A 341 15.49 -42.10 10.25
CA ARG A 341 15.98 -43.37 10.79
C ARG A 341 17.42 -43.25 11.31
N GLN A 342 18.32 -42.64 10.56
CA GLN A 342 19.71 -42.42 10.99
C GLN A 342 19.80 -41.54 12.25
N ARG A 343 18.94 -40.53 12.35
CA ARG A 343 18.88 -39.67 13.54
C ARG A 343 18.40 -40.44 14.78
N LEU A 344 17.37 -41.26 14.63
CA LEU A 344 16.86 -42.11 15.72
C LEU A 344 17.89 -43.15 16.14
N GLU A 345 18.57 -43.78 15.17
CA GLU A 345 19.68 -44.70 15.44
C GLU A 345 20.81 -44.04 16.23
N GLY A 346 21.24 -42.84 15.82
CA GLY A 346 22.24 -42.07 16.57
C GLY A 346 21.81 -41.75 18.00
N GLN A 347 20.52 -41.45 18.22
CA GLN A 347 19.97 -41.23 19.56
C GLN A 347 19.95 -42.51 20.40
N ILE A 348 19.59 -43.66 19.81
CA ILE A 348 19.65 -44.98 20.47
C ILE A 348 21.09 -45.27 20.92
N MET A 349 22.06 -45.08 20.03
CA MET A 349 23.48 -45.30 20.34
C MET A 349 23.99 -44.36 21.44
N GLU A 350 23.54 -43.10 21.43
CA GLU A 350 23.92 -42.14 22.47
C GLU A 350 23.30 -42.50 23.83
N TYR A 351 22.05 -42.93 23.88
CA TYR A 351 21.44 -43.44 25.12
C TYR A 351 22.16 -44.68 25.65
N ALA A 352 22.51 -45.63 24.77
CA ALA A 352 23.29 -46.80 25.15
C ALA A 352 24.69 -46.42 25.69
N ARG A 353 25.36 -45.44 25.07
CA ARG A 353 26.66 -44.92 25.54
C ARG A 353 26.56 -44.26 26.91
N GLN A 354 25.43 -43.63 27.22
CA GLN A 354 25.16 -43.00 28.51
C GLN A 354 24.68 -43.99 29.58
N GLY A 355 24.51 -45.29 29.26
CA GLY A 355 23.94 -46.29 30.16
C GLY A 355 22.42 -46.17 30.35
N ARG A 356 21.75 -45.35 29.53
CA ARG A 356 20.30 -45.11 29.55
C ARG A 356 19.59 -46.15 28.68
N TYR A 357 19.65 -47.41 29.10
CA TYR A 357 19.21 -48.54 28.29
C TYR A 357 17.69 -48.64 28.15
N ILE A 358 16.92 -48.20 29.15
CA ILE A 358 15.45 -48.20 29.10
C ILE A 358 14.98 -47.31 27.95
N GLU A 359 15.50 -46.09 27.87
CA GLU A 359 15.16 -45.14 26.79
C GLU A 359 15.66 -45.61 25.43
N ALA A 360 16.82 -46.26 25.38
CA ALA A 360 17.36 -46.87 24.16
C ALA A 360 16.44 -47.99 23.64
N VAL A 361 15.94 -48.87 24.52
CA VAL A 361 15.01 -49.96 24.19
C VAL A 361 13.67 -49.42 23.69
N ASP A 362 13.10 -48.44 24.40
CA ASP A 362 11.83 -47.83 24.00
C ASP A 362 11.92 -47.18 22.62
N LEU A 363 13.02 -46.46 22.36
CA LEU A 363 13.27 -45.83 21.07
C LEU A 363 13.54 -46.88 19.97
N ALA A 364 14.26 -47.95 20.26
CA ALA A 364 14.47 -49.06 19.33
C ALA A 364 13.16 -49.77 18.96
N LYS A 365 12.31 -50.06 19.95
CA LYS A 365 10.96 -50.62 19.74
C LYS A 365 10.11 -49.70 18.88
N LYS A 366 10.22 -48.38 19.07
CA LYS A 366 9.54 -47.39 18.23
C LYS A 366 10.05 -47.45 16.78
N VAL A 367 11.36 -47.45 16.55
CA VAL A 367 11.93 -47.57 15.20
C VAL A 367 11.50 -48.86 14.50
N ILE A 368 11.49 -49.99 15.20
CA ILE A 368 11.05 -51.28 14.64
C ILE A 368 9.56 -51.27 14.27
N ARG A 369 8.74 -50.56 15.05
CA ARG A 369 7.30 -50.41 14.81
C ARG A 369 7.01 -49.46 13.64
N ASP A 370 7.68 -48.31 13.62
CA ASP A 370 7.43 -47.25 12.65
C ASP A 370 8.07 -47.58 11.28
N PHE A 371 9.19 -48.31 11.25
CA PHE A 371 9.95 -48.65 10.04
C PHE A 371 10.28 -50.15 9.95
N PRO A 372 9.27 -51.05 9.91
CA PRO A 372 9.49 -52.48 10.08
C PRO A 372 10.35 -53.13 9.00
N GLN A 373 10.35 -52.62 7.78
CA GLN A 373 11.12 -53.19 6.67
C GLN A 373 12.49 -52.53 6.48
N SER A 374 12.85 -51.55 7.31
CA SER A 374 14.14 -50.86 7.20
C SER A 374 15.32 -51.76 7.61
N PRO A 375 16.50 -51.62 6.97
CA PRO A 375 17.72 -52.31 7.41
C PRO A 375 18.06 -52.03 8.88
N GLN A 376 17.87 -50.77 9.33
CA GLN A 376 18.08 -50.37 10.72
C GLN A 376 17.18 -51.14 11.68
N ALA A 377 15.89 -51.33 11.34
CA ALA A 377 14.98 -52.11 12.17
C ALA A 377 15.37 -53.60 12.23
N GLN A 378 15.97 -54.16 11.18
CA GLN A 378 16.47 -55.54 11.20
C GLN A 378 17.64 -55.68 12.19
N VAL A 379 18.64 -54.80 12.10
CA VAL A 379 19.77 -54.77 13.04
C VAL A 379 19.29 -54.54 14.47
N LEU A 380 18.37 -53.60 14.69
CA LEU A 380 17.82 -53.32 16.02
C LEU A 380 17.04 -54.51 16.58
N ARG A 381 16.36 -55.33 15.77
CA ARG A 381 15.69 -56.56 16.26
C ARG A 381 16.69 -57.56 16.82
N GLU A 382 17.84 -57.72 16.17
CA GLU A 382 18.89 -58.62 16.62
C GLU A 382 19.55 -58.10 17.91
N GLN A 383 19.73 -56.78 18.02
CA GLN A 383 20.32 -56.14 19.19
C GLN A 383 19.34 -55.95 20.36
N LEU A 384 18.02 -56.03 20.12
CA LEU A 384 16.99 -55.68 21.09
C LEU A 384 17.08 -56.52 22.36
N GLY A 385 17.23 -57.84 22.24
CA GLY A 385 17.32 -58.72 23.39
C GLY A 385 18.51 -58.36 24.30
N ARG A 386 19.64 -58.00 23.70
CA ARG A 386 20.82 -57.55 24.45
C ARG A 386 20.59 -56.20 25.14
N LEU A 387 19.88 -55.27 24.49
CA LEU A 387 19.54 -53.98 25.09
C LEU A 387 18.55 -54.13 26.25
N GLU A 388 17.61 -55.07 26.15
CA GLU A 388 16.67 -55.41 27.23
C GLU A 388 17.39 -56.02 28.44
N GLU A 389 18.32 -56.95 28.22
CA GLU A 389 19.17 -57.50 29.30
C GLU A 389 19.99 -56.41 30.01
N LEU A 390 20.49 -55.43 29.26
CA LEU A 390 21.23 -54.29 29.83
C LEU A 390 20.31 -53.30 30.55
N ALA A 391 19.06 -53.15 30.10
CA ALA A 391 18.06 -52.32 30.77
C ALA A 391 17.59 -52.91 32.10
N ASP A 392 17.50 -54.25 32.18
CA ASP A 392 17.13 -54.96 33.41
C ASP A 392 18.25 -55.00 34.45
N ASN A 393 19.49 -54.66 34.07
CA ASN A 393 20.63 -54.60 34.97
C ASN A 393 21.01 -53.14 35.31
N PRO A 394 20.64 -52.62 36.50
CA PRO A 394 20.86 -51.22 36.87
C PRO A 394 22.36 -50.85 37.01
N ASP A 395 23.24 -51.84 37.18
CA ASP A 395 24.69 -51.65 37.31
C ASP A 395 25.44 -51.91 35.98
N ALA A 396 24.73 -52.05 34.86
CA ALA A 396 25.33 -52.33 33.57
C ALA A 396 26.27 -51.19 33.12
N PRO A 397 27.55 -51.48 32.81
CA PRO A 397 28.48 -50.46 32.33
C PRO A 397 28.07 -49.96 30.95
N PRO A 398 28.45 -48.73 30.56
CA PRO A 398 28.11 -48.16 29.25
C PRO A 398 28.70 -48.99 28.11
N ALA A 399 27.82 -49.55 27.28
CA ALA A 399 28.14 -50.44 26.19
C ALA A 399 28.31 -49.65 24.89
N ARG A 400 29.37 -49.95 24.14
CA ARG A 400 29.50 -49.48 22.76
C ARG A 400 28.79 -50.48 21.86
N LEU A 401 27.61 -50.11 21.38
CA LEU A 401 26.98 -50.82 20.27
C LEU A 401 27.90 -50.67 19.04
N GLN A 402 28.18 -51.77 18.36
CA GLN A 402 28.88 -51.72 17.08
C GLN A 402 27.87 -51.27 16.01
N ALA A 403 28.17 -50.13 15.38
CA ALA A 403 27.56 -49.77 14.10
C ALA A 403 28.35 -50.54 13.04
N GLU A 404 27.75 -51.58 12.45
CA GLU A 404 28.34 -52.26 11.29
C GLU A 404 28.09 -51.46 10.00
#